data_AF-A0A8J6BAA7-F1
#
_entry.id   AF-A0A8J6BAA7-F1
#
_cell.length_a   1.000
_cell.length_b   1.000
_cell.length_c   1.000
_cell.angle_alpha   90.00
_cell.angle_beta   90.00
_cell.angle_gamma   90.00
#
_symmetry.space_group_name_H-M   'P 1'
#
loop_
_entity.id
_entity.type
_entity.pdbx_description
1 polymer ?
#
loop_
_entity_poly.entity_id
_entity_poly.type
_entity_poly.pdbx_seq_one_letter_code
_entity_poly.pdbx_strand_id
1 'polypeptide(L)'
;MSEVNEIIVLDDNEDEEEPPRPAAANATSCQSSNGKEEESHPSKAQVISAQNKALFNEFIDYCSKLTSEHPEVISFLQGRYTKANPSYLSSVEFQNTLSRCLTRVQAKRSKIFVYINELCTALKANSQKRKVSLQTQTMQPPTTEKTEVLKENDGEAEDPPVKKTGSKRQIRHLENLLRQYSQEIKKLQEKEMSLEELEDEDSSYIQESRLKRKLLRIFEKLCELKDCSSLTGRVIEQRILYRGTRYPEVNRRLEKFINSSRDLFPDYGDILRVVERANDKHSLGLMRKQMQSMAQDAFRELGNKLQDRRHLDMVYNFGCHLTDTYKS
;
A
#
# COMPACT_ATOMS: atom_id res chain seq x y z
N MET A 1 9.64 38.15 14.36
CA MET A 1 8.76 37.07 14.84
C MET A 1 9.06 35.85 13.99
N SER A 2 9.58 34.81 14.62
CA SER A 2 10.08 33.58 14.01
C SER A 2 8.93 32.61 13.75
N GLU A 3 8.53 32.46 12.49
CA GLU A 3 7.63 31.38 12.09
C GLU A 3 8.44 30.13 11.78
N VAL A 4 8.02 29.06 12.45
CA VAL A 4 8.67 27.76 12.54
C VAL A 4 8.53 27.05 11.19
N ASN A 5 9.66 26.61 10.62
CA ASN A 5 9.66 25.70 9.47
C ASN A 5 9.06 24.36 9.90
N GLU A 6 7.77 24.19 9.62
CA GLU A 6 7.06 22.93 9.77
C GLU A 6 7.58 21.94 8.72
N ILE A 7 8.54 21.11 9.11
CA ILE A 7 8.93 19.93 8.36
C ILE A 7 7.76 18.95 8.50
N ILE A 8 6.93 18.86 7.46
CA ILE A 8 5.93 17.80 7.37
C ILE A 8 6.69 16.48 7.21
N VAL A 9 6.92 15.82 8.35
CA VAL A 9 7.21 14.40 8.40
C VAL A 9 6.03 13.73 7.71
N LEU A 10 6.28 13.04 6.60
CA LEU A 10 5.32 12.08 6.07
C LEU A 10 5.18 11.01 7.15
N ASP A 11 4.15 11.17 7.97
CA ASP A 11 3.80 10.27 9.05
C ASP A 11 3.65 8.87 8.45
N ASP A 12 4.48 7.95 8.94
CA ASP A 12 4.60 6.56 8.48
C ASP A 12 3.54 5.70 9.23
N ASN A 13 2.39 6.30 9.55
CA ASN A 13 1.30 5.72 10.33
C ASN A 13 0.00 5.75 9.51
N GLU A 14 -0.42 4.60 9.02
CA GLU A 14 -1.84 4.29 8.94
C GLU A 14 -2.05 2.93 9.59
N ASP A 15 -2.76 3.00 10.70
CA ASP A 15 -3.41 1.94 11.46
C ASP A 15 -4.43 1.19 10.59
N GLU A 16 -4.50 -0.13 10.77
CA GLU A 16 -5.66 -0.94 10.42
C GLU A 16 -6.62 -0.92 11.63
N GLU A 17 -7.91 -0.66 11.40
CA GLU A 17 -8.97 -0.55 12.41
C GLU A 17 -9.08 -1.78 13.33
N GLU A 18 -8.96 -1.57 14.65
CA GLU A 18 -9.38 -2.54 15.67
C GLU A 18 -10.81 -2.22 16.20
N PRO A 19 -11.65 -3.25 16.50
CA PRO A 19 -12.96 -3.06 17.12
C PRO A 19 -12.86 -2.88 18.66
N PRO A 20 -13.87 -2.26 19.32
CA PRO A 20 -13.72 -1.74 20.68
C PRO A 20 -13.80 -2.85 21.75
N ARG A 21 -12.87 -2.82 22.71
CA ARG A 21 -12.94 -3.64 23.94
C ARG A 21 -13.42 -2.83 25.15
N PRO A 22 -14.16 -3.45 26.08
CA PRO A 22 -14.80 -2.76 27.19
C PRO A 22 -13.83 -2.46 28.33
N ALA A 23 -14.12 -1.36 29.03
CA ALA A 23 -13.40 -0.83 30.17
C ALA A 23 -13.46 -1.74 31.42
N ALA A 24 -12.35 -1.84 32.14
CA ALA A 24 -12.32 -2.26 33.53
C ALA A 24 -11.49 -1.27 34.35
N ALA A 25 -12.11 -0.72 35.38
CA ALA A 25 -11.59 0.28 36.30
C ALA A 25 -10.75 -0.35 37.44
N ASN A 26 -9.82 0.45 37.97
CA ASN A 26 -9.34 0.60 39.37
C ASN A 26 -9.11 -0.67 40.23
N ALA A 27 -8.09 -0.83 41.08
CA ALA A 27 -7.05 -0.01 41.73
C ALA A 27 -5.98 -1.04 42.25
N THR A 28 -4.78 -0.77 42.75
CA THR A 28 -4.37 0.09 43.88
C THR A 28 -2.84 0.04 43.97
N SER A 29 -2.26 1.18 44.35
CA SER A 29 -0.87 1.45 44.69
C SER A 29 -0.35 0.69 45.92
N CYS A 30 0.92 0.27 45.92
CA CYS A 30 1.78 0.42 47.10
C CYS A 30 3.27 0.46 46.71
N GLN A 31 3.99 1.41 47.31
CA GLN A 31 5.40 1.74 47.13
C GLN A 31 6.30 1.08 48.19
N SER A 32 7.61 1.09 47.89
CA SER A 32 8.79 0.96 48.78
C SER A 32 9.16 -0.48 49.19
N SER A 33 10.43 -0.92 49.23
CA SER A 33 11.69 -0.23 49.59
C SER A 33 12.95 -0.97 49.08
N ASN A 34 14.05 -0.21 48.96
CA ASN A 34 15.44 -0.62 48.68
C ASN A 34 16.00 -1.73 49.61
N GLY A 35 16.92 -2.55 49.05
CA GLY A 35 17.90 -3.36 49.81
C GLY A 35 18.62 -4.36 48.91
N LYS A 36 19.96 -4.25 48.83
CA LYS A 36 20.88 -4.99 47.94
C LYS A 36 21.04 -6.47 48.32
N GLU A 37 21.23 -7.33 47.33
CA GLU A 37 22.25 -8.40 47.33
C GLU A 37 22.46 -8.96 45.91
N GLU A 38 23.72 -9.14 45.53
CA GLU A 38 24.18 -9.69 44.25
C GLU A 38 24.00 -11.22 44.23
N GLU A 39 22.96 -11.68 43.57
CA GLU A 39 22.92 -12.98 42.91
C GLU A 39 22.39 -12.76 41.49
N SER A 40 23.03 -13.38 40.49
CA SER A 40 22.67 -13.23 39.07
C SER A 40 21.35 -13.95 38.76
N HIS A 41 20.23 -13.41 39.26
CA HIS A 41 18.91 -13.90 38.94
C HIS A 41 18.55 -13.50 37.50
N PRO A 42 18.04 -14.44 36.68
CA PRO A 42 17.60 -14.13 35.33
C PRO A 42 16.47 -13.09 35.39
N SER A 43 16.58 -12.05 34.57
CA SER A 43 15.51 -11.05 34.41
C SER A 43 14.20 -11.77 34.11
N LYS A 44 13.06 -11.29 34.63
CA LYS A 44 11.72 -11.88 34.36
C LYS A 44 11.48 -12.13 32.87
N ALA A 45 12.01 -11.27 31.99
CA ALA A 45 11.93 -11.42 30.54
C ALA A 45 12.73 -12.63 30.01
N GLN A 46 13.89 -12.94 30.59
CA GLN A 46 14.70 -14.11 30.23
C GLN A 46 14.00 -15.41 30.62
N VAL A 47 13.34 -15.43 31.79
CA VAL A 47 12.56 -16.60 32.25
C VAL A 47 11.39 -16.86 31.32
N ILE A 48 10.61 -15.83 30.96
CA ILE A 48 9.47 -15.94 30.04
C ILE A 48 9.94 -16.39 28.65
N SER A 49 11.04 -15.82 28.14
CA SER A 49 11.59 -16.20 26.84
C SER A 49 12.01 -17.68 26.79
N ALA A 50 12.68 -18.18 27.83
CA ALA A 50 13.05 -19.59 27.92
C ALA A 50 11.81 -20.50 27.98
N GLN A 51 10.80 -20.11 28.75
CA GLN A 51 9.53 -20.84 28.85
C GLN A 51 8.78 -20.88 27.52
N ASN A 52 8.69 -19.74 26.83
CA ASN A 52 8.05 -19.65 25.51
C ASN A 52 8.75 -20.52 24.47
N LYS A 53 10.09 -20.55 24.48
CA LYS A 53 10.87 -21.42 23.60
C LYS A 53 10.60 -22.91 23.90
N ALA A 54 10.48 -23.29 25.17
CA ALA A 54 10.14 -24.66 25.55
C ALA A 54 8.74 -25.05 25.08
N LEU A 55 7.74 -24.19 25.31
CA LEU A 55 6.36 -24.41 24.86
C LEU A 55 6.25 -24.48 23.33
N PHE A 56 7.00 -23.65 22.61
CA PHE A 56 7.05 -23.71 21.14
C PHE A 56 7.61 -25.05 20.66
N ASN A 57 8.71 -25.52 21.26
CA ASN A 57 9.29 -26.82 20.91
C ASN A 57 8.33 -27.98 21.21
N GLU A 58 7.59 -27.92 22.33
CA GLU A 58 6.55 -28.90 22.65
C GLU A 58 5.43 -28.91 21.60
N PHE A 59 4.97 -27.72 21.18
CA PHE A 59 3.97 -27.60 20.13
C PHE A 59 4.47 -28.19 18.80
N ILE A 60 5.72 -27.93 18.43
CA ILE A 60 6.35 -28.47 17.22
C ILE A 60 6.42 -30.01 17.28
N ASP A 61 6.88 -30.58 18.39
CA ASP A 61 6.97 -32.04 18.57
C ASP A 61 5.59 -32.72 18.51
N TYR A 62 4.56 -32.06 19.01
CA TYR A 62 3.20 -32.59 18.91
C TYR A 62 2.64 -32.48 17.49
N CYS A 63 2.91 -31.35 16.80
CA CYS A 63 2.46 -31.16 15.42
C CYS A 63 3.15 -32.11 14.45
N SER A 64 4.46 -32.33 14.60
CA SER A 64 5.25 -33.20 13.71
C SER A 64 4.73 -34.63 13.67
N LYS A 65 4.26 -35.16 14.81
CA LYS A 65 3.64 -36.50 14.92
C LYS A 65 2.29 -36.59 14.21
N LEU A 66 1.59 -35.48 14.07
CA LEU A 66 0.24 -35.42 13.48
C LEU A 66 0.24 -34.95 12.01
N THR A 67 1.34 -34.37 11.54
CA THR A 67 1.50 -33.87 10.17
C THR A 67 2.57 -34.66 9.40
N SER A 68 2.69 -35.97 9.64
CA SER A 68 3.70 -36.83 8.99
C SER A 68 3.61 -36.84 7.46
N GLU A 69 2.39 -36.68 6.92
CA GLU A 69 2.13 -36.58 5.49
C GLU A 69 2.61 -35.25 4.87
N HIS A 70 2.80 -34.21 5.69
CA HIS A 70 3.15 -32.84 5.27
C HIS A 70 4.26 -32.24 6.17
N PRO A 71 5.49 -32.79 6.13
CA PRO A 71 6.60 -32.29 6.96
C PRO A 71 6.98 -30.83 6.65
N GLU A 72 6.68 -30.33 5.45
CA GLU A 72 6.87 -28.95 5.03
C GLU A 72 6.19 -27.93 5.97
N VAL A 73 5.08 -28.32 6.60
CA VAL A 73 4.31 -27.45 7.50
C VAL A 73 5.09 -27.10 8.77
N ILE A 74 5.91 -28.03 9.26
CA ILE A 74 6.76 -27.79 10.44
C ILE A 74 7.91 -26.85 10.08
N SER A 75 8.55 -27.08 8.93
CA SER A 75 9.60 -26.20 8.40
C SER A 75 9.08 -24.78 8.19
N PHE A 76 7.86 -24.64 7.67
CA PHE A 76 7.19 -23.36 7.51
C PHE A 76 6.94 -22.66 8.85
N LEU A 77 6.36 -23.36 9.84
CA LEU A 77 6.10 -22.79 11.17
C LEU A 77 7.39 -22.37 11.89
N GLN A 78 8.46 -23.16 11.77
CA GLN A 78 9.78 -22.79 12.30
C GLN A 78 10.35 -21.55 11.59
N GLY A 79 10.21 -21.45 10.27
CA GLY A 79 10.58 -20.26 9.50
C GLY A 79 9.79 -19.00 9.92
N ARG A 80 8.52 -19.15 10.29
CA ARG A 80 7.72 -18.04 10.85
C ARG A 80 8.20 -17.62 12.23
N TYR A 81 8.62 -18.58 13.07
CA TYR A 81 9.17 -18.30 14.39
C TYR A 81 10.49 -17.53 14.32
N THR A 82 11.39 -17.87 13.40
CA THR A 82 12.69 -17.18 13.27
C THR A 82 12.56 -15.75 12.75
N LYS A 83 11.52 -15.45 11.96
CA LYS A 83 11.21 -14.10 11.45
C LYS A 83 10.41 -13.23 12.43
N ALA A 84 9.89 -13.80 13.51
CA ALA A 84 9.12 -13.07 14.51
C ALA A 84 9.99 -12.12 15.35
N ASN A 85 9.41 -11.02 15.82
CA ASN A 85 10.11 -10.03 16.62
C ASN A 85 10.56 -10.64 17.97
N PRO A 86 11.86 -10.54 18.34
CA PRO A 86 12.37 -11.06 19.60
C PRO A 86 11.61 -10.55 20.83
N SER A 87 11.15 -9.29 20.83
CA SER A 87 10.36 -8.72 21.92
C SER A 87 9.01 -9.43 22.08
N TYR A 88 8.37 -9.78 20.97
CA TYR A 88 7.12 -10.54 20.98
C TYR A 88 7.36 -11.99 21.43
N LEU A 89 8.44 -12.64 20.98
CA LEU A 89 8.80 -13.99 21.42
C LEU A 89 9.09 -14.06 22.93
N SER A 90 9.55 -12.97 23.54
CA SER A 90 9.72 -12.84 25.00
C SER A 90 8.48 -12.31 25.75
N SER A 91 7.34 -12.16 25.08
CA SER A 91 6.13 -11.57 25.67
C SER A 91 5.20 -12.61 26.30
N VAL A 92 4.36 -12.14 27.23
CA VAL A 92 3.24 -12.91 27.80
C VAL A 92 2.13 -13.12 26.75
N GLU A 93 2.03 -12.23 25.76
CA GLU A 93 1.05 -12.37 24.68
C GLU A 93 1.33 -13.63 23.83
N PHE A 94 2.59 -13.83 23.43
CA PHE A 94 3.00 -15.02 22.70
C PHE A 94 2.80 -16.28 23.55
N GLN A 95 3.14 -16.22 24.84
CA GLN A 95 2.90 -17.31 25.80
C GLN A 95 1.43 -17.73 25.82
N ASN A 96 0.51 -16.76 25.92
CA ASN A 96 -0.93 -16.99 25.95
C ASN A 96 -1.43 -17.61 24.64
N THR A 97 -0.95 -17.13 23.50
CA THR A 97 -1.29 -17.70 22.19
C THR A 97 -0.80 -19.13 22.05
N LEU A 98 0.47 -19.40 22.39
CA LEU A 98 1.02 -20.75 22.39
C LEU A 98 0.25 -21.70 23.31
N SER A 99 -0.04 -21.27 24.52
CA SER A 99 -0.74 -22.10 25.52
C SER A 99 -2.14 -22.47 25.04
N ARG A 100 -2.87 -21.49 24.48
CA ARG A 100 -4.18 -21.73 23.84
C ARG A 100 -4.07 -22.71 22.67
N CYS A 101 -3.10 -22.53 21.78
CA CYS A 101 -2.90 -23.42 20.64
C CYS A 101 -2.57 -24.85 21.10
N LEU A 102 -1.67 -25.04 22.08
CA LEU A 102 -1.32 -26.32 22.69
C LEU A 102 -2.55 -27.03 23.27
N THR A 103 -3.32 -26.35 24.13
CA THR A 103 -4.52 -26.93 24.75
C THR A 103 -5.54 -27.37 23.69
N ARG A 104 -5.75 -26.57 22.65
CA ARG A 104 -6.71 -26.88 21.57
C ARG A 104 -6.25 -28.02 20.68
N VAL A 105 -4.96 -28.06 20.36
CA VAL A 105 -4.30 -29.15 19.61
C VAL A 105 -4.41 -30.49 20.35
N GLN A 106 -4.24 -30.47 21.67
CA GLN A 106 -4.39 -31.66 22.51
C GLN A 106 -5.85 -32.11 22.60
N ALA A 107 -6.81 -31.17 22.71
CA ALA A 107 -8.23 -31.48 22.80
C ALA A 107 -8.85 -31.97 21.48
N LYS A 108 -8.46 -31.40 20.33
CA LYS A 108 -9.08 -31.71 19.03
C LYS A 108 -8.05 -31.82 17.90
N ARG A 109 -7.45 -33.00 17.76
CA ARG A 109 -6.41 -33.30 16.75
C ARG A 109 -6.84 -33.07 15.30
N SER A 110 -8.13 -33.24 14.96
CA SER A 110 -8.62 -33.07 13.59
C SER A 110 -8.52 -31.64 13.05
N LYS A 111 -8.28 -30.64 13.91
CA LYS A 111 -8.11 -29.24 13.51
C LYS A 111 -6.66 -28.77 13.60
N ILE A 112 -5.69 -29.69 13.57
CA ILE A 112 -4.26 -29.40 13.69
C ILE A 112 -3.80 -28.25 12.78
N PHE A 113 -4.15 -28.27 11.49
CA PHE A 113 -3.79 -27.21 10.55
C PHE A 113 -4.42 -25.85 10.86
N VAL A 114 -5.60 -25.82 11.49
CA VAL A 114 -6.23 -24.56 11.92
C VAL A 114 -5.42 -23.93 13.04
N TYR A 115 -4.93 -24.73 14.00
CA TYR A 115 -4.15 -24.22 15.12
C TYR A 115 -2.72 -23.87 14.72
N ILE A 116 -2.11 -24.63 13.81
CA ILE A 116 -0.85 -24.27 13.17
C ILE A 116 -1.03 -22.92 12.44
N ASN A 117 -2.12 -22.75 11.68
CA ASN A 117 -2.39 -21.49 10.99
C ASN A 117 -2.67 -20.32 11.95
N GLU A 118 -3.38 -20.55 13.07
CA GLU A 118 -3.58 -19.55 14.14
C GLU A 118 -2.23 -19.07 14.69
N LEU A 119 -1.32 -20.00 14.99
CA LEU A 119 0.02 -19.66 15.48
C LEU A 119 0.88 -18.97 14.41
N CYS A 120 0.85 -19.46 13.16
CA CYS A 120 1.52 -18.82 12.01
C CYS A 120 1.02 -17.38 11.81
N THR A 121 -0.29 -17.15 11.95
CA THR A 121 -0.91 -15.82 11.81
C THR A 121 -0.45 -14.88 12.93
N ALA A 122 -0.39 -15.37 14.17
CA ALA A 122 0.09 -14.57 15.30
C ALA A 122 1.59 -14.23 15.18
N LEU A 123 2.43 -15.17 14.73
CA LEU A 123 3.84 -14.93 14.44
C LEU A 123 4.03 -13.94 13.27
N LYS A 124 3.20 -14.06 12.23
CA LYS A 124 3.16 -13.15 11.08
C LYS A 124 2.81 -11.71 11.50
N ALA A 125 1.77 -11.53 12.31
CA ALA A 125 1.36 -10.21 12.79
C ALA A 125 2.48 -9.48 13.56
N ASN A 126 3.37 -10.24 14.19
CA ASN A 126 4.46 -9.75 15.03
C ASN A 126 5.85 -9.96 14.41
N SER A 127 5.96 -10.02 13.09
CA SER A 127 7.24 -10.20 12.38
C SER A 127 8.01 -8.89 12.22
N GLN A 128 9.35 -8.96 12.16
CA GLN A 128 10.17 -7.79 11.80
C GLN A 128 10.04 -7.50 10.30
N LYS A 129 9.19 -6.54 9.91
CA LYS A 129 9.18 -6.03 8.52
C LYS A 129 10.56 -5.41 8.24
N ARG A 130 11.34 -5.98 7.33
CA ARG A 130 12.62 -5.38 6.94
C ARG A 130 12.36 -4.04 6.23
N LYS A 131 12.64 -2.93 6.91
CA LYS A 131 12.70 -1.62 6.25
C LYS A 131 13.92 -1.63 5.32
N VAL A 132 13.69 -1.42 4.02
CA VAL A 132 14.76 -1.12 3.07
C VAL A 132 15.45 0.16 3.54
N SER A 133 16.71 0.05 3.95
CA SER A 133 17.49 1.17 4.44
C SER A 133 17.92 2.04 3.25
N LEU A 134 17.21 3.12 2.99
CA LEU A 134 17.71 4.17 2.10
C LEU A 134 18.74 5.00 2.88
N GLN A 135 20.01 4.87 2.52
CA GLN A 135 21.06 5.76 3.01
C GLN A 135 20.88 7.14 2.35
N THR A 136 20.11 8.02 2.99
CA THR A 136 20.11 9.44 2.69
C THR A 136 21.37 10.07 3.30
N GLN A 137 22.39 10.34 2.49
CA GLN A 137 23.51 11.17 2.91
C GLN A 137 23.01 12.59 3.18
N THR A 138 22.87 12.93 4.46
CA THR A 138 22.62 14.28 4.95
C THR A 138 23.92 15.07 4.88
N MET A 139 24.10 15.86 3.81
CA MET A 139 25.17 16.86 3.79
C MET A 139 24.77 18.03 4.70
N GLN A 140 25.55 18.22 5.76
CA GLN A 140 25.53 19.39 6.63
C GLN A 140 25.89 20.67 5.84
N PRO A 141 25.37 21.85 6.23
CA PRO A 141 25.64 23.10 5.53
C PRO A 141 27.07 23.61 5.83
N PRO A 142 27.86 24.03 4.82
CA PRO A 142 29.10 24.74 5.09
C PRO A 142 28.78 26.19 5.47
N THR A 143 29.34 26.60 6.59
CA THR A 143 29.65 27.98 6.97
C THR A 143 30.36 28.70 5.82
N THR A 144 29.90 29.90 5.46
CA THR A 144 30.65 30.77 4.55
C THR A 144 30.66 32.19 5.10
N GLU A 145 31.86 32.66 5.38
CA GLU A 145 32.19 34.05 5.70
C GLU A 145 32.01 34.95 4.46
N LYS A 146 31.51 36.17 4.73
CA LYS A 146 31.65 37.45 4.02
C LYS A 146 32.06 37.47 2.54
N THR A 147 31.26 38.15 1.72
CA THR A 147 31.74 39.30 0.90
C THR A 147 30.56 40.22 0.58
N GLU A 148 30.69 41.48 0.98
CA GLU A 148 29.83 42.62 0.64
C GLU A 148 29.99 42.98 -0.83
N VAL A 149 28.89 43.17 -1.57
CA VAL A 149 28.83 44.13 -2.68
C VAL A 149 27.44 44.74 -2.73
N LEU A 150 27.41 46.06 -2.49
CA LEU A 150 26.27 46.96 -2.65
C LEU A 150 25.88 47.10 -4.13
N LYS A 151 24.58 47.09 -4.41
CA LYS A 151 23.95 47.92 -5.46
C LYS A 151 22.44 47.98 -5.27
N GLU A 152 21.97 49.16 -4.85
CA GLU A 152 20.61 49.64 -5.04
C GLU A 152 20.41 49.98 -6.53
N ASN A 153 19.26 49.60 -7.11
CA ASN A 153 18.29 50.61 -7.55
C ASN A 153 16.93 49.99 -7.89
N ASP A 154 15.91 50.80 -7.62
CA ASP A 154 14.47 50.61 -7.80
C ASP A 154 14.03 50.18 -9.20
N GLY A 155 12.91 49.45 -9.21
CA GLY A 155 12.11 49.14 -10.38
C GLY A 155 10.80 48.50 -9.96
N GLU A 156 9.83 49.33 -9.59
CA GLU A 156 8.42 48.94 -9.47
C GLU A 156 7.94 48.28 -10.77
N ALA A 157 7.63 47.00 -10.67
CA ALA A 157 6.79 46.29 -11.62
C ALA A 157 5.82 45.44 -10.82
N GLU A 158 4.54 45.82 -10.89
CA GLU A 158 3.38 45.06 -10.42
C GLU A 158 3.41 43.65 -11.04
N ASP A 159 3.86 42.67 -10.26
CA ASP A 159 3.78 41.25 -10.62
C ASP A 159 2.39 40.71 -10.18
N PRO A 160 1.66 39.98 -11.06
CA PRO A 160 0.41 39.31 -10.70
C PRO A 160 0.66 38.25 -9.61
N PRO A 161 -0.36 37.80 -8.86
CA PRO A 161 -0.14 37.07 -7.61
C PRO A 161 0.63 35.79 -7.89
N VAL A 162 1.90 35.76 -7.45
CA VAL A 162 2.74 34.57 -7.48
C VAL A 162 2.06 33.53 -6.61
N LYS A 163 1.27 32.67 -7.25
CA LYS A 163 0.70 31.48 -6.62
C LYS A 163 1.85 30.74 -5.95
N LYS A 164 1.70 30.45 -4.66
CA LYS A 164 2.75 29.91 -3.79
C LYS A 164 3.17 28.52 -4.27
N THR A 165 4.04 28.46 -5.28
CA THR A 165 4.74 27.23 -5.66
C THR A 165 5.49 26.72 -4.44
N GLY A 166 5.43 25.42 -4.18
CA GLY A 166 6.12 24.81 -3.05
C GLY A 166 7.60 25.18 -2.99
N SER A 167 8.19 25.11 -1.79
CA SER A 167 9.60 25.48 -1.60
C SER A 167 10.49 24.77 -2.62
N LYS A 168 11.27 25.54 -3.41
CA LYS A 168 12.18 25.00 -4.45
C LYS A 168 13.11 23.91 -3.89
N ARG A 169 13.49 24.03 -2.61
CA ARG A 169 14.32 23.04 -1.90
C ARG A 169 13.56 21.73 -1.66
N GLN A 170 12.29 21.82 -1.26
CA GLN A 170 11.42 20.65 -1.05
C GLN A 170 11.15 19.93 -2.37
N ILE A 171 10.88 20.66 -3.45
CA ILE A 171 10.67 20.09 -4.79
C ILE A 171 11.92 19.29 -5.22
N ARG A 172 13.11 19.89 -5.12
CA ARG A 172 14.38 19.20 -5.45
C ARG A 172 14.62 17.96 -4.60
N HIS A 173 14.28 18.03 -3.31
CA HIS A 173 14.41 16.88 -2.42
C HIS A 173 13.50 15.72 -2.84
N LEU A 174 12.22 16.01 -3.11
CA LEU A 174 11.25 15.00 -3.55
C LEU A 174 11.61 14.44 -4.93
N GLU A 175 12.12 15.25 -5.87
CA GLU A 175 12.62 14.77 -7.17
C GLU A 175 13.82 13.82 -7.02
N ASN A 176 14.75 14.14 -6.12
CA ASN A 176 15.88 13.26 -5.81
C ASN A 176 15.42 11.95 -5.17
N LEU A 177 14.45 12.01 -4.24
CA LEU A 177 13.88 10.83 -3.61
C LEU A 177 13.12 9.96 -4.63
N LEU A 178 12.37 10.57 -5.55
CA LEU A 178 11.71 9.89 -6.65
C LEU A 178 12.72 9.13 -7.53
N ARG A 179 13.86 9.76 -7.84
CA ARG A 179 14.97 9.13 -8.59
C ARG A 179 15.56 7.94 -7.84
N GLN A 180 15.77 8.06 -6.53
CA GLN A 180 16.29 6.98 -5.69
C GLN A 180 15.33 5.78 -5.67
N TYR A 181 14.03 6.01 -5.49
CA TYR A 181 13.03 4.94 -5.56
C TYR A 181 12.96 4.29 -6.94
N SER A 182 13.06 5.07 -8.03
CA SER A 182 13.10 4.52 -9.37
C SER A 182 14.31 3.59 -9.58
N GLN A 183 15.49 3.97 -9.10
CA GLN A 183 16.69 3.14 -9.18
C GLN A 183 16.56 1.85 -8.35
N GLU A 184 16.00 1.94 -7.15
CA GLU A 184 15.83 0.77 -6.28
C GLU A 184 14.78 -0.20 -6.83
N ILE A 185 13.68 0.30 -7.41
CA ILE A 185 12.70 -0.52 -8.13
C ILE A 185 13.39 -1.29 -9.27
N LYS A 186 14.27 -0.64 -10.06
CA LYS A 186 14.99 -1.32 -11.13
C LYS A 186 15.86 -2.47 -10.62
N LYS A 187 16.58 -2.28 -9.51
CA LYS A 187 17.38 -3.34 -8.89
C LYS A 187 16.52 -4.50 -8.39
N LEU A 188 15.37 -4.21 -7.78
CA LEU A 188 14.44 -5.24 -7.31
C LEU A 188 13.83 -6.03 -8.48
N GLN A 189 13.58 -5.38 -9.62
CA GLN A 189 13.09 -6.03 -10.84
C GLN A 189 14.14 -6.95 -11.48
N GLU A 190 15.43 -6.65 -11.33
CA GLU A 190 16.54 -7.47 -11.82
C GLU A 190 16.89 -8.63 -10.86
N LYS A 191 16.43 -8.59 -9.61
CA LYS A 191 16.76 -9.60 -8.61
C LYS A 191 15.99 -10.90 -8.87
N GLU A 192 16.74 -11.98 -9.09
CA GLU A 192 16.20 -13.34 -9.16
C GLU A 192 15.68 -13.79 -7.78
N MET A 193 14.53 -14.47 -7.75
CA MET A 193 13.91 -14.98 -6.52
C MET A 193 13.90 -16.51 -6.53
N SER A 194 14.22 -17.11 -5.37
CA SER A 194 14.07 -18.56 -5.15
C SER A 194 12.61 -18.93 -4.81
N LEU A 195 12.30 -20.23 -4.86
CA LEU A 195 10.98 -20.75 -4.45
C LEU A 195 10.65 -20.43 -2.98
N GLU A 196 11.65 -20.36 -2.11
CA GLU A 196 11.48 -19.98 -0.70
C GLU A 196 11.20 -18.48 -0.53
N GLU A 197 11.82 -17.63 -1.37
CA GLU A 197 11.57 -16.18 -1.34
C GLU A 197 10.16 -15.84 -1.86
N LEU A 198 9.56 -16.65 -2.75
CA LEU A 198 8.19 -16.45 -3.25
C LEU A 198 7.13 -16.46 -2.15
N GLU A 199 7.37 -17.19 -1.06
CA GLU A 199 6.48 -17.25 0.10
C GLU A 199 6.77 -16.15 1.14
N ASP A 200 7.83 -15.34 0.92
CA ASP A 200 8.21 -14.27 1.83
C ASP A 200 7.38 -13.00 1.60
N GLU A 201 6.90 -12.42 2.71
CA GLU A 201 6.13 -11.17 2.73
C GLU A 201 7.02 -9.95 2.53
N ASP A 202 8.31 -10.11 2.73
CA ASP A 202 9.35 -9.14 2.37
C ASP A 202 10.17 -9.64 1.16
N SER A 203 9.57 -10.44 0.27
CA SER A 203 10.19 -10.80 -1.00
C SER A 203 10.47 -9.57 -1.87
N SER A 204 11.42 -9.70 -2.80
CA SER A 204 11.83 -8.62 -3.71
C SER A 204 10.64 -8.02 -4.46
N TYR A 205 9.70 -8.88 -4.89
CA TYR A 205 8.46 -8.48 -5.56
C TYR A 205 7.52 -7.65 -4.67
N ILE A 206 7.32 -8.06 -3.41
CA ILE A 206 6.46 -7.29 -2.49
C ILE A 206 7.11 -5.96 -2.11
N GLN A 207 8.43 -5.93 -1.95
CA GLN A 207 9.19 -4.71 -1.74
C GLN A 207 9.05 -3.74 -2.94
N GLU A 208 9.15 -4.25 -4.17
CA GLU A 208 8.95 -3.48 -5.41
C GLU A 208 7.57 -2.81 -5.42
N SER A 209 6.51 -3.57 -5.11
CA SER A 209 5.14 -3.06 -5.01
C SER A 209 4.97 -1.96 -3.94
N ARG A 210 5.59 -2.13 -2.76
CA ARG A 210 5.59 -1.11 -1.70
C ARG A 210 6.32 0.16 -2.15
N LEU A 211 7.48 0.04 -2.81
CA LEU A 211 8.22 1.20 -3.34
C LEU A 211 7.46 1.91 -4.45
N LYS A 212 6.82 1.18 -5.38
CA LYS A 212 5.97 1.78 -6.43
C LYS A 212 4.84 2.62 -5.83
N ARG A 213 4.16 2.13 -4.77
CA ARG A 213 3.14 2.91 -4.05
C ARG A 213 3.71 4.18 -3.42
N LYS A 214 4.87 4.10 -2.76
CA LYS A 214 5.55 5.27 -2.18
C LYS A 214 5.98 6.27 -3.25
N LEU A 215 6.45 5.79 -4.40
CA LEU A 215 6.83 6.61 -5.56
C LEU A 215 5.63 7.42 -6.07
N LEU A 216 4.46 6.79 -6.20
CA LEU A 216 3.22 7.47 -6.63
C LEU A 216 2.78 8.56 -5.63
N ARG A 217 2.88 8.31 -4.32
CA ARG A 217 2.59 9.34 -3.29
C ARG A 217 3.52 10.56 -3.41
N ILE A 218 4.81 10.34 -3.69
CA ILE A 218 5.76 11.43 -3.93
C ILE A 218 5.39 12.19 -5.22
N PHE A 219 5.01 11.47 -6.27
CA PHE A 219 4.56 12.08 -7.52
C PHE A 219 3.33 12.97 -7.32
N GLU A 220 2.30 12.48 -6.63
CA GLU A 220 1.11 13.26 -6.27
C GLU A 220 1.50 14.52 -5.48
N LYS A 221 2.40 14.38 -4.50
CA LYS A 221 2.88 15.53 -3.72
C LYS A 221 3.65 16.54 -4.57
N LEU A 222 4.44 16.06 -5.53
CA LEU A 222 5.15 16.91 -6.48
C LEU A 222 4.17 17.66 -7.40
N CYS A 223 3.09 17.02 -7.84
CA CYS A 223 2.04 17.66 -8.62
C CYS A 223 1.35 18.78 -7.83
N GLU A 224 1.01 18.54 -6.56
CA GLU A 224 0.46 19.57 -5.66
C GLU A 224 1.41 20.77 -5.50
N LEU A 225 2.69 20.52 -5.23
CA LEU A 225 3.67 21.59 -5.00
C LEU A 225 3.98 22.40 -6.26
N LYS A 226 3.80 21.81 -7.44
CA LYS A 226 4.02 22.44 -8.76
C LYS A 226 2.74 23.05 -9.35
N ASP A 227 1.59 22.94 -8.69
CA ASP A 227 0.28 23.35 -9.18
C ASP A 227 -0.03 22.74 -10.57
N CYS A 228 0.25 21.44 -10.75
CA CYS A 228 -0.04 20.71 -11.97
C CYS A 228 -0.93 19.48 -11.73
N SER A 229 -1.62 19.05 -12.79
CA SER A 229 -2.49 17.88 -12.76
C SER A 229 -1.68 16.59 -12.52
N SER A 230 -2.27 15.62 -11.82
CA SER A 230 -1.72 14.27 -11.63
C SER A 230 -1.89 13.36 -12.85
N LEU A 231 -2.37 13.89 -13.97
CA LEU A 231 -2.48 13.14 -15.23
C LEU A 231 -1.10 12.72 -15.73
N THR A 232 -0.98 11.44 -16.02
CA THR A 232 0.28 10.81 -16.44
C THR A 232 0.39 10.67 -17.96
N GLY A 233 -0.68 10.99 -18.69
CA GLY A 233 -0.75 10.83 -20.14
C GLY A 233 -1.13 9.41 -20.57
N ARG A 234 -1.69 8.60 -19.65
CA ARG A 234 -2.10 7.23 -19.94
C ARG A 234 -3.25 7.17 -20.95
N VAL A 235 -3.33 6.06 -21.68
CA VAL A 235 -4.37 5.86 -22.69
C VAL A 235 -5.75 5.77 -22.06
N ILE A 236 -5.87 5.21 -20.85
CA ILE A 236 -7.13 5.22 -20.09
C ILE A 236 -7.63 6.63 -19.71
N GLU A 237 -6.75 7.64 -19.69
CA GLU A 237 -7.12 9.03 -19.39
C GLU A 237 -7.75 9.73 -20.61
N GLN A 238 -7.57 9.18 -21.83
CA GLN A 238 -8.10 9.75 -23.05
C GLN A 238 -9.63 9.63 -23.11
N ARG A 239 -10.27 10.75 -23.44
CA ARG A 239 -11.72 10.86 -23.57
C ARG A 239 -12.20 10.09 -24.80
N ILE A 240 -13.11 9.15 -24.60
CA ILE A 240 -13.79 8.45 -25.69
C ILE A 240 -14.94 9.31 -26.19
N LEU A 241 -14.95 9.61 -27.49
CA LEU A 241 -16.05 10.31 -28.16
C LEU A 241 -17.11 9.32 -28.64
N TYR A 242 -18.38 9.68 -28.47
CA TYR A 242 -19.50 8.84 -28.89
C TYR A 242 -20.51 9.62 -29.75
N ARG A 243 -20.78 9.10 -30.94
CA ARG A 243 -21.73 9.65 -31.92
C ARG A 243 -22.52 8.54 -32.64
N GLY A 244 -22.78 7.44 -31.94
CA GLY A 244 -23.43 6.25 -32.52
C GLY A 244 -24.93 6.43 -32.77
N THR A 245 -25.60 7.32 -32.02
CA THR A 245 -27.05 7.55 -32.17
C THR A 245 -27.35 8.82 -32.96
N ARG A 246 -28.56 8.89 -33.52
CA ARG A 246 -29.08 10.10 -34.19
C ARG A 246 -29.42 11.25 -33.23
N TYR A 247 -29.43 10.98 -31.92
CA TYR A 247 -29.84 11.93 -30.88
C TYR A 247 -28.61 12.47 -30.14
N PRO A 248 -28.18 13.72 -30.38
CA PRO A 248 -27.02 14.32 -29.72
C PRO A 248 -27.12 14.34 -28.20
N GLU A 249 -28.33 14.43 -27.66
CA GLU A 249 -28.63 14.43 -26.22
C GLU A 249 -28.23 13.10 -25.58
N VAL A 250 -28.60 11.99 -26.22
CA VAL A 250 -28.24 10.63 -25.80
C VAL A 250 -26.72 10.44 -25.93
N ASN A 251 -26.13 10.89 -27.03
CA ASN A 251 -24.70 10.79 -27.28
C ASN A 251 -23.88 11.50 -26.18
N ARG A 252 -24.23 12.75 -25.85
CA ARG A 252 -23.57 13.53 -24.78
C ARG A 252 -23.71 12.86 -23.41
N ARG A 253 -24.85 12.23 -23.13
CA ARG A 253 -25.10 11.57 -21.85
C ARG A 253 -24.29 10.29 -21.71
N LEU A 254 -24.25 9.47 -22.76
CA LEU A 254 -23.43 8.26 -22.82
C LEU A 254 -21.94 8.60 -22.75
N GLU A 255 -21.51 9.61 -23.50
CA GLU A 255 -20.13 10.09 -23.47
C GLU A 255 -19.72 10.60 -22.09
N LYS A 256 -20.59 11.35 -21.41
CA LYS A 256 -20.31 11.77 -20.04
C LYS A 256 -20.21 10.56 -19.10
N PHE A 257 -21.14 9.60 -19.22
CA PHE A 257 -21.19 8.42 -18.37
C PHE A 257 -19.92 7.56 -18.48
N ILE A 258 -19.52 7.20 -19.70
CA ILE A 258 -18.35 6.33 -19.93
C ILE A 258 -17.00 7.00 -19.61
N ASN A 259 -16.92 8.34 -19.69
CA ASN A 259 -15.70 9.07 -19.34
C ASN A 259 -15.62 9.46 -17.85
N SER A 260 -16.75 9.48 -17.13
CA SER A 260 -16.77 9.68 -15.68
C SER A 260 -16.46 8.37 -14.93
N SER A 261 -16.95 7.24 -15.42
CA SER A 261 -16.75 5.92 -14.84
C SER A 261 -15.45 5.27 -15.34
N ARG A 262 -14.29 5.91 -15.16
CA ARG A 262 -13.01 5.49 -15.80
C ARG A 262 -12.62 4.04 -15.51
N ASP A 263 -12.82 3.59 -14.27
CA ASP A 263 -12.41 2.26 -13.81
C ASP A 263 -13.51 1.20 -13.96
N LEU A 264 -14.76 1.62 -14.13
CA LEU A 264 -15.91 0.72 -14.22
C LEU A 264 -16.24 0.41 -15.67
N PHE A 265 -16.46 -0.87 -15.96
CA PHE A 265 -17.00 -1.28 -17.25
C PHE A 265 -18.52 -1.33 -17.14
N PRO A 266 -19.28 -0.51 -17.88
CA PRO A 266 -20.72 -0.46 -17.76
C PRO A 266 -21.34 -1.76 -18.26
N ASP A 267 -22.43 -2.19 -17.63
CA ASP A 267 -23.25 -3.27 -18.16
C ASP A 267 -24.31 -2.73 -19.16
N TYR A 268 -25.06 -3.64 -19.78
CA TYR A 268 -26.14 -3.24 -20.70
C TYR A 268 -27.24 -2.44 -19.99
N GLY A 269 -27.57 -2.79 -18.74
CA GLY A 269 -28.59 -2.12 -17.95
C GLY A 269 -28.23 -0.67 -17.64
N ASP A 270 -26.97 -0.39 -17.37
CA ASP A 270 -26.42 0.94 -17.15
C ASP A 270 -26.59 1.81 -18.39
N ILE A 271 -26.22 1.28 -19.57
CA ILE A 271 -26.38 1.98 -20.84
C ILE A 271 -27.86 2.23 -21.14
N LEU A 272 -28.73 1.23 -20.93
CA LEU A 272 -30.17 1.38 -21.12
C LEU A 272 -30.75 2.47 -20.20
N ARG A 273 -30.40 2.47 -18.92
CA ARG A 273 -30.83 3.51 -17.97
C ARG A 273 -30.36 4.90 -18.39
N VAL A 274 -29.16 5.02 -18.97
CA VAL A 274 -28.66 6.30 -19.48
C VAL A 274 -29.49 6.78 -20.68
N VAL A 275 -29.86 5.87 -21.59
CA VAL A 275 -30.73 6.17 -22.74
C VAL A 275 -32.14 6.55 -22.28
N GLU A 276 -32.75 5.79 -21.37
CA GLU A 276 -34.08 6.06 -20.80
C GLU A 276 -34.10 7.45 -20.11
N ARG A 277 -33.12 7.73 -19.25
CA ARG A 277 -33.01 9.04 -18.59
C ARG A 277 -32.80 10.19 -19.57
N ALA A 278 -32.11 9.96 -20.68
CA ALA A 278 -31.92 10.97 -21.73
C ALA A 278 -33.23 11.21 -22.49
N ASN A 279 -33.97 10.15 -22.80
CA ASN A 279 -35.28 10.22 -23.42
C ASN A 279 -36.28 11.00 -22.56
N ASP A 280 -36.37 10.67 -21.26
CA ASP A 280 -37.32 11.31 -20.34
C ASP A 280 -36.98 12.79 -20.13
N LYS A 281 -35.69 13.10 -19.98
CA LYS A 281 -35.22 14.47 -19.76
C LYS A 281 -35.44 15.39 -20.96
N HIS A 282 -35.26 14.88 -22.17
CA HIS A 282 -35.36 15.66 -23.40
C HIS A 282 -36.67 15.42 -24.17
N SER A 283 -37.58 14.64 -23.59
CA SER A 283 -38.90 14.31 -24.17
C SER A 283 -38.79 13.83 -25.62
N LEU A 284 -37.86 12.92 -25.90
CA LEU A 284 -37.57 12.44 -27.27
C LEU A 284 -38.67 11.51 -27.82
N GLY A 285 -39.60 11.04 -26.97
CA GLY A 285 -40.75 10.25 -27.39
C GLY A 285 -40.40 8.84 -27.91
N LEU A 286 -39.25 8.30 -27.52
CA LEU A 286 -38.77 7.01 -28.00
C LEU A 286 -39.56 5.85 -27.40
N MET A 287 -39.96 4.90 -28.25
CA MET A 287 -40.60 3.67 -27.78
C MET A 287 -39.60 2.78 -27.05
N ARG A 288 -40.07 1.98 -26.08
CA ARG A 288 -39.22 1.05 -25.31
C ARG A 288 -38.35 0.15 -26.18
N LYS A 289 -38.92 -0.42 -27.26
CA LYS A 289 -38.16 -1.27 -28.20
C LYS A 289 -37.03 -0.51 -28.91
N GLN A 290 -37.26 0.75 -29.27
CA GLN A 290 -36.25 1.61 -29.90
C GLN A 290 -35.13 1.96 -28.93
N MET A 291 -35.46 2.27 -27.66
CA MET A 291 -34.47 2.53 -26.62
C MET A 291 -33.62 1.29 -26.33
N GLN A 292 -34.23 0.10 -26.29
CA GLN A 292 -33.50 -1.16 -26.11
C GLN A 292 -32.55 -1.45 -27.28
N SER A 293 -33.01 -1.31 -28.53
CA SER A 293 -32.14 -1.47 -29.70
C SER A 293 -30.98 -0.47 -29.68
N MET A 294 -31.26 0.81 -29.41
CA MET A 294 -30.25 1.86 -29.33
C MET A 294 -29.24 1.60 -28.21
N ALA A 295 -29.70 1.14 -27.06
CA ALA A 295 -28.84 0.77 -25.94
C ALA A 295 -27.97 -0.44 -26.27
N GLN A 296 -28.49 -1.42 -27.00
CA GLN A 296 -27.74 -2.60 -27.41
C GLN A 296 -26.60 -2.24 -28.38
N ASP A 297 -26.88 -1.39 -29.38
CA ASP A 297 -25.88 -0.90 -30.32
C ASP A 297 -24.83 -0.04 -29.60
N ALA A 298 -25.29 0.90 -28.76
CA ALA A 298 -24.41 1.75 -27.97
C ALA A 298 -23.51 0.94 -27.04
N PHE A 299 -24.06 -0.09 -26.38
CA PHE A 299 -23.30 -0.97 -25.50
C PHE A 299 -22.21 -1.72 -26.26
N ARG A 300 -22.51 -2.25 -27.44
CA ARG A 300 -21.51 -2.93 -28.28
C ARG A 300 -20.40 -1.98 -28.73
N GLU A 301 -20.76 -0.81 -29.26
CA GLU A 301 -19.78 0.16 -29.76
C GLU A 301 -18.89 0.74 -28.66
N LEU A 302 -19.50 1.15 -27.54
CA LEU A 302 -18.77 1.69 -26.40
C LEU A 302 -17.95 0.59 -25.71
N GLY A 303 -18.49 -0.62 -25.62
CA GLY A 303 -17.80 -1.79 -25.08
C GLY A 303 -16.51 -2.08 -25.85
N ASN A 304 -16.58 -2.12 -27.18
CA ASN A 304 -15.40 -2.29 -28.03
C ASN A 304 -14.38 -1.19 -27.80
N LYS A 305 -14.80 0.09 -27.83
CA LYS A 305 -13.89 1.23 -27.58
C LYS A 305 -13.24 1.18 -26.19
N LEU A 306 -13.97 0.74 -25.17
CA LEU A 306 -13.44 0.59 -23.81
C LEU A 306 -12.44 -0.56 -23.72
N GLN A 307 -12.71 -1.69 -24.39
CA GLN A 307 -11.80 -2.82 -24.49
C GLN A 307 -10.52 -2.42 -25.22
N ASP A 308 -10.64 -1.80 -26.39
CA ASP A 308 -9.51 -1.32 -27.18
C ASP A 308 -8.64 -0.35 -26.38
N ARG A 309 -9.28 0.61 -25.67
CA ARG A 309 -8.57 1.56 -24.81
C ARG A 309 -7.79 0.86 -23.68
N ARG A 310 -8.39 -0.13 -23.02
CA ARG A 310 -7.74 -0.90 -21.94
C ARG A 310 -6.62 -1.79 -22.48
N HIS A 311 -6.83 -2.41 -23.64
CA HIS A 311 -5.82 -3.23 -24.29
C HIS A 311 -4.62 -2.38 -24.71
N LEU A 312 -4.88 -1.24 -25.34
CA LEU A 312 -3.84 -0.31 -25.77
C LEU A 312 -3.06 0.26 -24.58
N ASP A 313 -3.74 0.59 -23.48
CA ASP A 313 -3.11 1.02 -22.25
C ASP A 313 -2.23 -0.06 -21.62
N MET A 314 -2.70 -1.32 -21.62
CA MET A 314 -1.89 -2.46 -21.21
C MET A 314 -0.62 -2.54 -22.07
N VAL A 315 -0.76 -2.59 -23.40
CA VAL A 315 0.38 -2.76 -24.33
C VAL A 315 1.41 -1.64 -24.19
N TYR A 316 0.99 -0.39 -24.09
CA TYR A 316 1.95 0.73 -23.96
C TYR A 316 2.61 0.85 -22.59
N ASN A 317 2.00 0.31 -21.53
CA ASN A 317 2.51 0.42 -20.16
C ASN A 317 2.88 -0.96 -19.58
N PHE A 318 3.11 -1.95 -20.44
CA PHE A 318 3.44 -3.31 -20.02
C PHE A 318 4.92 -3.44 -19.67
N GLY A 319 5.19 -4.18 -18.60
CA GLY A 319 6.55 -4.61 -18.25
C GLY A 319 7.42 -3.52 -17.62
N CYS A 320 8.71 -3.58 -17.92
CA CYS A 320 9.74 -2.66 -17.41
C CYS A 320 10.92 -2.55 -18.39
N HIS A 321 12.02 -1.94 -17.96
CA HIS A 321 13.24 -1.76 -18.77
C HIS A 321 13.85 -3.07 -19.31
N LEU A 322 13.54 -4.21 -18.69
CA LEU A 322 13.96 -5.54 -19.16
C LEU A 322 13.17 -6.03 -20.38
N THR A 323 11.97 -5.51 -20.59
CA THR A 323 11.06 -5.91 -21.68
C THR A 323 10.93 -4.85 -22.78
N ASP A 324 11.44 -3.64 -22.57
CA ASP A 324 11.33 -2.52 -23.54
C ASP A 324 11.95 -2.82 -24.91
N THR A 325 12.95 -3.69 -24.97
CA THR A 325 13.62 -4.08 -26.23
C THR A 325 12.92 -5.22 -26.97
N TYR A 326 11.82 -5.75 -26.42
CA TYR A 326 11.07 -6.84 -27.04
C TYR A 326 10.45 -6.37 -28.37
N LYS A 327 10.76 -7.08 -29.45
CA LYS A 327 10.15 -6.86 -30.77
C LYS A 327 9.18 -8.00 -31.03
N SER A 328 7.89 -7.68 -31.14
CA SER A 328 6.82 -8.64 -31.45
C SER A 328 6.87 -9.11 -32.90
#